data_AF-A0A183G7W9-F1
#
_entry.id   AF-A0A183G7W9-F1
#
_cell.length_a   1.000
_cell.length_b   1.000
_cell.length_c   1.000
_cell.angle_alpha   90.00
_cell.angle_beta   90.00
_cell.angle_gamma   90.00
#
_symmetry.space_group_name_H-M   'P 1'
#
loop_
_entity.id
_entity.type
_entity.pdbx_description
1 polymer ?
#
loop_
_entity_poly.entity_id
_entity_poly.type
_entity_poly.pdbx_seq_one_letter_code
_entity_poly.pdbx_strand_id
1 'polypeptide(L)' 'MNPLSSSLTTLGRPSGSLKENHNLKVDIHQKKAMLCCWWHSPRMLYHELLDDGTTVTANIYATQLQKLSEATSHA' A
#
# COMPACT_ATOMS: atom_id res chain seq x y z
N MET A 1 -36.89 43.00 34.15
CA MET A 1 -37.39 42.15 33.05
C MET A 1 -36.65 42.60 31.79
N ASN A 2 -36.04 41.65 31.06
CA ASN A 2 -35.45 41.76 29.70
C ASN A 2 -34.70 43.05 29.28
N PRO A 3 -33.35 43.03 29.20
CA PRO A 3 -32.55 44.04 28.49
C PRO A 3 -32.08 43.50 27.12
N LEU A 4 -32.15 44.31 26.05
CA LEU A 4 -31.39 44.14 24.79
C LEU A 4 -31.80 45.33 23.89
N SER A 5 -31.12 46.47 23.92
CA SER A 5 -29.74 46.75 23.50
C SER A 5 -29.43 46.30 22.06
N SER A 6 -29.38 47.31 21.20
CA SER A 6 -28.32 47.60 20.24
C SER A 6 -28.26 46.80 18.92
N SER A 7 -28.65 47.55 17.89
CA SER A 7 -27.89 47.81 16.67
C SER A 7 -27.63 46.67 15.69
N LEU A 8 -28.29 46.82 14.56
CA LEU A 8 -28.03 46.16 13.30
C LEU A 8 -26.71 46.64 12.66
N THR A 9 -26.06 45.71 11.96
CA THR A 9 -25.12 45.87 10.83
C THR A 9 -23.74 46.47 11.04
N THR A 10 -22.69 45.64 10.83
CA THR A 10 -21.67 45.89 9.80
C THR A 10 -20.95 44.59 9.45
N LEU A 11 -20.78 44.40 8.15
CA LEU A 11 -20.14 43.27 7.47
C LEU A 11 -18.79 42.89 8.10
N GLY A 12 -18.74 41.71 8.69
CA GLY A 12 -17.51 40.98 8.96
C GLY A 12 -17.59 39.63 8.27
N ARG A 13 -16.96 39.52 7.10
CA ARG A 13 -16.79 38.28 6.34
C ARG A 13 -16.24 37.18 7.27
N PRO A 14 -16.99 36.10 7.59
CA PRO A 14 -16.35 34.95 8.17
C PRO A 14 -15.46 34.39 7.07
N SER A 15 -14.15 34.55 7.25
CA SER A 15 -13.17 33.79 6.50
C SER A 15 -13.40 32.33 6.87
N GLY A 16 -14.29 31.67 6.14
CA GLY A 16 -14.45 30.23 6.16
C GLY A 16 -13.11 29.64 5.72
N SER A 17 -12.27 29.32 6.70
CA SER A 17 -11.10 28.47 6.50
C SER A 17 -11.61 27.04 6.32
N LEU A 18 -12.26 26.81 5.18
CA LEU A 18 -12.46 25.48 4.63
C LEU A 18 -11.10 25.02 4.10
N LYS A 19 -10.29 24.46 4.98
CA LYS A 19 -9.24 23.51 4.59
C LYS A 19 -9.31 22.35 5.56
N GLU A 20 -10.40 21.62 5.38
CA GLU A 20 -10.45 20.18 5.52
C GLU A 20 -9.12 19.59 5.00
N ASN A 21 -8.25 19.24 5.92
CA ASN A 21 -7.18 18.30 5.64
C ASN A 21 -7.26 17.26 6.74
N HIS A 22 -8.35 16.50 6.73
CA HIS A 22 -8.25 15.12 7.16
C HIS A 22 -7.23 14.49 6.20
N ASN A 23 -5.96 14.54 6.61
CA ASN A 23 -4.88 13.82 5.99
C ASN A 23 -5.17 12.33 6.24
N LEU A 24 -6.15 11.80 5.50
CA LEU A 24 -6.17 10.41 5.14
C LEU A 24 -5.03 10.25 4.13
N LYS A 25 -3.78 10.36 4.60
CA LYS A 25 -2.72 9.57 4.02
C LYS A 25 -3.21 8.15 4.23
N VAL A 26 -3.97 7.65 3.26
CA VAL A 26 -4.18 6.23 3.10
C VAL A 26 -2.77 5.68 3.14
N ASP A 27 -2.49 4.91 4.19
CA ASP A 27 -1.21 4.26 4.36
C ASP A 27 -1.08 3.27 3.20
N ILE A 28 -0.56 3.74 2.06
CA ILE A 28 -0.41 2.95 0.83
C ILE A 28 0.65 1.85 1.03
N HIS A 29 1.27 1.79 2.22
CA HIS A 29 2.19 0.75 2.68
C HIS A 29 1.47 -0.45 3.31
N GLN A 30 0.17 -0.63 3.01
CA GLN A 30 -0.53 -1.86 3.31
C GLN A 30 0.28 -3.04 2.74
N LYS A 31 0.76 -3.93 3.63
CA LYS A 31 1.41 -5.24 3.39
C LYS A 31 1.83 -5.49 1.94
N LYS A 32 3.13 -5.35 1.67
CA LYS A 32 3.73 -5.66 0.37
C LYS A 32 4.25 -7.10 0.34
N ALA A 33 3.50 -8.00 -0.29
CA ALA A 33 3.96 -9.34 -0.62
C ALA A 33 4.72 -9.33 -1.96
N MET A 34 5.72 -10.19 -2.09
CA MET A 34 6.48 -10.33 -3.35
C MET A 34 6.27 -11.71 -3.93
N LEU A 35 5.80 -11.76 -5.18
CA LEU A 35 5.61 -13.00 -5.91
C LEU A 35 6.80 -13.22 -6.86
N CYS A 36 7.49 -14.35 -6.71
CA CYS A 36 8.52 -14.83 -7.63
C CYS A 36 7.91 -15.94 -8.50
N CYS A 37 8.01 -15.80 -9.82
CA CYS A 37 7.45 -16.74 -10.78
C CYS A 37 8.52 -17.17 -11.78
N TRP A 38 8.51 -18.46 -12.12
CA TRP A 38 9.35 -19.06 -13.15
C TRP A 38 8.46 -19.84 -14.12
N TRP A 39 8.55 -19.52 -15.39
CA TRP A 39 7.75 -20.16 -16.44
C TRP A 39 8.59 -20.38 -17.70
N HIS A 40 8.22 -21.40 -18.46
CA HIS A 40 8.66 -21.60 -19.83
C HIS A 40 7.39 -21.71 -20.69
N SER A 41 7.20 -20.77 -21.63
CA SER A 41 5.95 -20.66 -22.39
C SER A 41 5.54 -22.02 -23.00
N PRO A 42 4.29 -22.50 -22.78
CA PRO A 42 3.13 -21.86 -22.15
C PRO A 42 2.89 -22.24 -20.68
N ARG A 43 3.81 -22.96 -20.02
CA ARG A 43 3.59 -23.58 -18.70
C ARG A 43 4.33 -22.83 -17.58
N MET A 44 3.61 -22.55 -16.49
CA MET A 44 4.23 -22.15 -15.23
C MET A 44 5.03 -23.34 -14.68
N LEU A 45 6.30 -23.14 -14.37
CA LEU A 45 7.18 -24.17 -13.81
C LEU A 45 7.14 -24.14 -12.28
N TYR A 46 7.26 -22.95 -11.70
CA TYR A 46 7.31 -22.77 -10.26
C TYR A 46 6.89 -21.35 -9.88
N HIS A 47 6.33 -21.17 -8.69
CA HIS A 47 6.09 -19.86 -8.10
C HIS A 47 6.25 -19.92 -6.57
N GLU A 48 6.79 -18.85 -6.00
CA GLU A 48 6.98 -18.71 -4.56
C GLU A 48 6.52 -17.31 -4.14
N LEU A 49 5.61 -17.23 -3.17
CA LEU A 49 5.16 -15.97 -2.58
C LEU A 49 5.96 -15.74 -1.31
N LEU A 50 6.68 -14.63 -1.24
CA LEU A 50 7.42 -14.22 -0.05
C LEU A 50 6.51 -13.39 0.86
N ASP A 51 6.69 -13.60 2.16
CA ASP A 51 6.01 -12.88 3.22
C ASP A 51 6.31 -11.38 3.18
N ASP A 52 5.39 -10.58 3.72
CA ASP A 52 5.46 -9.13 3.65
C ASP A 52 6.72 -8.53 4.27
N GLY A 53 7.32 -7.60 3.54
CA GLY A 53 8.56 -6.93 3.96
C GLY A 53 9.82 -7.78 3.78
N THR A 54 9.71 -9.03 3.32
CA THR A 54 10.87 -9.83 2.94
C THR A 54 11.45 -9.30 1.63
N THR A 55 12.78 -9.23 1.53
CA THR A 55 13.48 -8.87 0.28
C THR A 55 14.16 -10.10 -0.30
N VAL A 56 14.21 -10.24 -1.63
CA VAL A 56 14.91 -11.36 -2.28
C VAL A 56 16.42 -11.15 -2.12
N THR A 57 16.98 -11.72 -1.06
CA THR A 57 18.43 -11.81 -0.87
C THR A 57 19.00 -12.90 -1.78
N ALA A 58 20.29 -12.81 -2.12
CA ALA A 58 20.98 -13.81 -2.94
C ALA A 58 20.78 -15.26 -2.45
N ASN A 59 20.73 -15.48 -1.13
CA ASN A 59 20.47 -16.80 -0.55
C ASN A 59 19.06 -17.34 -0.84
N ILE A 60 18.05 -16.45 -0.77
CA ILE A 60 16.65 -16.81 -1.08
C ILE A 60 16.55 -17.17 -2.56
N TYR A 61 17.15 -16.34 -3.43
CA TYR A 61 17.16 -16.60 -4.86
C TYR A 61 17.87 -17.91 -5.23
N ALA A 62 19.03 -18.20 -4.62
CA ALA A 62 19.74 -19.46 -4.85
C ALA A 62 18.91 -20.67 -4.42
N THR A 63 18.23 -20.59 -3.27
CA THR A 63 17.34 -21.65 -2.77
C THR A 63 16.17 -21.86 -3.73
N GLN A 64 15.57 -20.79 -4.24
CA GLN A 64 14.47 -20.86 -5.21
C GLN A 64 14.91 -21.50 -6.54
N LEU A 65 16.12 -21.21 -7.01
CA LEU A 65 16.69 -21.87 -8.20
C LEU A 65 16.96 -23.36 -7.99
N GLN A 66 17.39 -23.76 -6.79
CA GLN A 66 17.54 -25.19 -6.48
C GLN A 66 16.19 -25.90 -6.51
N LYS A 67 15.16 -25.34 -5.87
CA LYS A 67 13.79 -25.88 -5.91
C LYS A 67 13.24 -25.93 -7.34
N LEU A 68 13.51 -24.91 -8.15
CA LEU A 68 13.15 -24.87 -9.56
C LEU A 68 13.82 -26.03 -10.32
N SER A 69 15.12 -26.24 -10.12
CA SER A 69 15.88 -27.33 -10.73
C SER A 69 15.27 -28.68 -10.37
N GLU A 70 14.97 -28.92 -9.10
CA GLU A 70 14.32 -30.15 -8.63
C GLU A 70 12.93 -30.32 -9.25
N ALA A 71 12.10 -29.27 -9.27
CA ALA A 71 10.76 -29.29 -9.85
C ALA A 71 10.76 -29.55 -11.36
N THR A 72 11.80 -29.11 -12.08
CA THR A 72 11.91 -29.28 -13.53
C THR A 72 12.62 -30.59 -13.92
N SER A 73 13.37 -31.22 -13.00
CA SER A 73 14.07 -32.49 -13.25
C SER A 73 13.15 -33.73 -13.19
N HIS A 74 11.96 -33.59 -12.61
CA HIS A 74 10.93 -34.64 -12.57
C HIS A 74 9.83 -34.48 -13.64
N ALA A 75 9.98 -33.51 -14.56
CA ALA A 75 8.98 -33.14 -15.57
C ALA A 75 9.24 -33.74 -16.95
#